data_AF-A0AAJ1VE72-F1
#
_entry.id   AF-A0AAJ1VE72-F1
#
_cell.length_a   1.000
_cell.length_b   1.000
_cell.length_c   1.000
_cell.angle_alpha   90.00
_cell.angle_beta   90.00
_cell.angle_gamma   90.00
#
_symmetry.space_group_name_H-M   'P 1'
#
loop_
_entity.id
_entity.type
_entity.pdbx_description
1 polymer ?
#
loop_
_entity_poly.entity_id
_entity_poly.type
_entity_poly.pdbx_seq_one_letter_code
_entity_poly.pdbx_strand_id
1 'polypeptide(L)'
;MMFQISTFLVEMSDGEEHYISLDDSLKLRGIFEHRKFTPEYIHMHIMIQFNNQIVVGNAIPSGLDLWNDYILGIEKFLNGENVEIPYGIDPYLMKLISINSNSLDFSIVGDWEPVEVFAQAILPKREFFEAILDGAAQFWNTLIDYKVFEEKEIKDTTSKEYPKLMIKEIEKLSGKVKTLFK
;
A
#
# COMPACT_ATOMS: atom_id res chain seq x y z
N MET A 1 -21.21 -0.67 2.03
CA MET A 1 -20.01 -0.95 2.86
C MET A 1 -18.97 0.07 2.46
N MET A 2 -18.28 0.70 3.42
CA MET A 2 -17.33 1.78 3.11
C MET A 2 -15.96 1.41 3.65
N PHE A 3 -15.00 1.26 2.73
CA PHE A 3 -13.60 1.27 3.06
C PHE A 3 -13.11 2.71 3.13
N GLN A 4 -12.25 2.98 4.09
CA GLN A 4 -11.48 4.21 4.15
C GLN A 4 -10.01 3.82 4.26
N ILE A 5 -9.20 4.31 3.34
CA ILE A 5 -7.76 4.08 3.33
C ILE A 5 -7.06 5.41 3.45
N SER A 6 -6.05 5.47 4.32
CA SER A 6 -5.23 6.65 4.52
C SER A 6 -3.77 6.26 4.41
N THR A 7 -3.03 6.99 3.58
CA THR A 7 -1.58 6.81 3.42
C THR A 7 -0.85 7.88 4.20
N PHE A 8 0.20 7.48 4.91
CA PHE A 8 1.11 8.37 5.61
C PHE A 8 2.53 8.11 5.13
N LEU A 9 3.24 9.15 4.72
CA LEU A 9 4.68 9.08 4.52
C LEU A 9 5.36 9.16 5.89
N VAL A 10 6.41 8.36 6.08
CA VAL A 10 7.16 8.31 7.34
C VAL A 10 8.48 9.04 7.17
N GLU A 11 8.66 10.08 7.97
CA GLU A 11 9.92 10.78 8.13
C GLU A 11 10.56 10.39 9.47
N MET A 12 11.84 10.03 9.44
CA MET A 12 12.64 9.79 10.64
C MET A 12 13.31 11.10 11.08
N SER A 13 12.96 11.63 12.25
CA SER A 13 13.63 12.78 12.87
C SER A 13 14.02 12.45 14.30
N ASP A 14 15.28 12.68 14.66
CA ASP A 14 15.82 12.46 16.02
C ASP A 14 15.55 11.08 16.64
N GLY A 15 15.37 10.06 15.79
CA GLY A 15 15.09 8.68 16.21
C GLY A 15 13.61 8.37 16.41
N GLU A 16 12.72 9.31 16.10
CA GLU A 16 11.26 9.14 16.13
C GLU A 16 10.65 9.15 14.73
N GLU A 17 9.57 8.38 14.56
CA GLU A 17 8.78 8.35 13.34
C GLU A 17 7.72 9.46 13.36
N HIS A 18 7.72 10.27 12.30
CA HIS A 18 6.70 11.27 12.04
C HIS A 18 5.87 10.87 10.83
N TYR A 19 4.56 10.77 11.02
CA TYR A 19 3.61 10.38 10.00
C TYR A 19 2.99 11.61 9.35
N ILE A 20 3.18 11.78 8.06
CA ILE A 20 2.60 12.87 7.28
C ILE A 20 1.56 12.29 6.33
N SER A 21 0.30 12.65 6.54
CA SER A 21 -0.80 12.22 5.70
C SER A 21 -0.61 12.68 4.26
N LEU A 22 -0.96 11.81 3.31
CA LEU A 22 -0.99 12.14 1.89
C LEU A 22 -2.01 13.24 1.56
N ASP A 23 -2.97 13.49 2.45
CA ASP A 23 -3.97 14.56 2.28
C ASP A 23 -3.46 15.93 2.82
N ASP A 24 -2.34 15.96 3.57
CA ASP A 24 -1.73 17.19 4.09
C ASP A 24 -0.74 17.79 3.07
N SER A 25 -1.30 18.41 2.03
CA SER A 25 -0.53 19.01 0.92
C SER A 25 0.59 19.97 1.35
N LEU A 26 0.40 20.72 2.44
CA LEU A 26 1.40 21.67 2.92
C LEU A 26 2.63 20.95 3.47
N LYS A 27 2.43 19.88 4.26
CA LYS A 27 3.53 19.10 4.82
C LYS A 27 4.20 18.19 3.77
N LEU A 28 3.41 17.63 2.86
CA LEU A 28 3.95 16.81 1.77
C LEU A 28 4.98 17.55 0.93
N ARG A 29 4.72 18.82 0.59
CA ARG A 29 5.69 19.64 -0.14
C ARG A 29 7.03 19.72 0.60
N GLY A 30 6.99 19.91 1.92
CA GLY A 30 8.18 19.95 2.75
C GLY A 30 9.01 18.66 2.69
N ILE A 31 8.35 17.49 2.76
CA ILE A 31 9.03 16.19 2.60
C ILE A 31 9.68 16.09 1.22
N PHE A 32 8.90 16.33 0.17
CA PHE A 32 9.38 16.15 -1.19
C PHE A 32 10.44 17.18 -1.57
N GLU A 33 10.49 18.36 -0.96
CA GLU A 33 11.59 19.31 -1.20
C GLU A 33 12.86 18.93 -0.41
N HIS A 34 12.74 18.14 0.66
CA HIS A 34 13.87 17.81 1.52
C HIS A 34 14.99 17.05 0.77
N ARG A 35 16.23 17.47 0.98
CA ARG A 35 17.42 16.96 0.25
C ARG A 35 17.70 15.47 0.45
N LYS A 36 17.23 14.88 1.56
CA LYS A 36 17.44 13.45 1.86
C LYS A 36 16.30 12.57 1.35
N PHE A 37 15.20 13.15 0.88
CA PHE A 37 14.10 12.38 0.35
C PHE A 37 14.52 11.73 -0.98
N THR A 38 14.26 10.43 -1.10
CA THR A 38 14.44 9.67 -2.34
C THR A 38 13.14 8.94 -2.67
N PRO A 39 12.71 8.94 -3.94
CA PRO A 39 11.53 8.20 -4.36
C PRO A 39 11.74 6.70 -4.53
N GLU A 40 12.95 6.18 -4.30
CA GLU A 40 13.28 4.77 -4.52
C GLU A 40 12.86 3.84 -3.38
N TYR A 41 12.72 4.37 -2.16
CA TYR A 41 12.37 3.62 -0.96
C TYR A 41 11.50 4.50 -0.07
N ILE A 42 10.25 4.67 -0.44
CA ILE A 42 9.35 5.57 0.28
C ILE A 42 8.84 4.82 1.51
N HIS A 43 9.30 5.24 2.68
CA HIS A 43 8.80 4.70 3.94
C HIS A 43 7.38 5.22 4.18
N MET A 44 6.44 4.31 4.40
CA MET A 44 5.02 4.65 4.53
C MET A 44 4.29 3.76 5.53
N HIS A 45 3.18 4.28 6.03
CA HIS A 45 2.17 3.55 6.79
C HIS A 45 0.83 3.67 6.08
N ILE A 46 0.09 2.56 5.97
CA ILE A 46 -1.22 2.52 5.34
C ILE A 46 -2.23 2.11 6.41
N MET A 47 -3.19 2.97 6.70
CA MET A 47 -4.32 2.63 7.57
C MET A 47 -5.50 2.19 6.72
N ILE A 48 -6.13 1.08 7.09
CA ILE A 48 -7.32 0.54 6.42
C ILE A 48 -8.43 0.43 7.45
N GLN A 49 -9.57 1.03 7.16
CA GLN A 49 -10.79 0.91 7.94
C GLN A 49 -11.90 0.32 7.09
N PHE A 50 -12.71 -0.54 7.70
CA PHE A 50 -13.89 -1.14 7.09
C PHE A 50 -15.07 -1.03 8.05
N ASN A 51 -16.14 -0.35 7.63
CA ASN A 51 -17.33 -0.10 8.47
C ASN A 51 -16.95 0.49 9.86
N ASN A 52 -16.06 1.48 9.87
CA ASN A 52 -15.53 2.17 11.06
C ASN A 52 -14.70 1.29 12.02
N GLN A 53 -14.34 0.07 11.62
CA GLN A 53 -13.40 -0.77 12.34
C GLN A 53 -12.02 -0.67 11.71
N ILE A 54 -11.00 -0.55 12.54
CA ILE A 54 -9.60 -0.57 12.10
C ILE A 54 -9.27 -2.00 11.69
N VAL A 55 -8.94 -2.19 10.41
CA VAL A 55 -8.43 -3.45 9.86
C VAL A 55 -6.91 -3.43 9.92
N VAL A 56 -6.31 -2.37 9.39
CA VAL A 56 -4.87 -2.08 9.50
C VAL A 56 -4.75 -0.73 10.21
N GLY A 57 -4.00 -0.70 11.30
CA GLY A 57 -3.73 0.51 12.06
C GLY A 57 -2.33 0.50 12.65
N ASN A 58 -2.11 1.37 13.64
CA ASN A 58 -0.77 1.72 14.14
C ASN A 58 0.01 0.58 14.80
N ALA A 59 -0.61 -0.58 15.06
CA ALA A 59 0.09 -1.76 15.55
C ALA A 59 0.97 -2.41 14.47
N ILE A 60 0.70 -2.13 13.18
CA ILE A 60 1.49 -2.60 12.06
C ILE A 60 2.62 -1.62 11.80
N PRO A 61 3.89 -2.08 11.81
CA PRO A 61 5.01 -1.22 11.47
C PRO A 61 4.87 -0.62 10.07
N SER A 62 5.37 0.60 9.92
CA SER A 62 5.55 1.16 8.59
C SER A 62 6.57 0.33 7.79
N GLY A 63 6.46 0.41 6.47
CA GLY A 63 7.28 -0.36 5.56
C GLY A 63 7.65 0.43 4.32
N LEU A 64 8.61 -0.11 3.57
CA LEU A 64 9.02 0.47 2.31
C LEU A 64 8.04 0.03 1.22
N ASP A 65 7.56 0.99 0.43
CA ASP A 65 6.82 0.73 -0.81
C ASP A 65 5.59 -0.20 -0.66
N LEU A 66 4.90 -0.12 0.48
CA LEU A 66 3.78 -1.00 0.85
C LEU A 66 2.68 -1.09 -0.23
N TRP A 67 2.47 -0.04 -1.02
CA TRP A 67 1.52 -0.07 -2.12
C TRP A 67 1.87 -1.12 -3.19
N ASN A 68 3.16 -1.35 -3.45
CA ASN A 68 3.61 -2.41 -4.36
C ASN A 68 3.30 -3.79 -3.80
N ASP A 69 3.46 -4.00 -2.49
CA ASP A 69 3.13 -5.27 -1.84
C ASP A 69 1.64 -5.59 -1.97
N TYR A 70 0.78 -4.59 -1.71
CA TYR A 70 -0.67 -4.71 -1.92
C TYR A 70 -1.03 -5.03 -3.38
N ILE A 71 -0.45 -4.31 -4.35
CA ILE A 71 -0.68 -4.55 -5.78
C ILE A 71 -0.27 -5.98 -6.17
N LEU A 72 0.91 -6.41 -5.75
CA LEU A 72 1.44 -7.76 -6.02
C LEU A 72 0.57 -8.83 -5.36
N GLY A 73 0.11 -8.58 -4.13
CA GLY A 73 -0.79 -9.46 -3.39
C GLY A 73 -2.10 -9.68 -4.15
N ILE A 74 -2.71 -8.59 -4.63
CA ILE A 74 -3.93 -8.66 -5.45
C ILE A 74 -3.66 -9.41 -6.75
N GLU A 75 -2.59 -9.09 -7.48
CA GLU A 75 -2.27 -9.76 -8.74
C GLU A 75 -2.14 -11.28 -8.55
N LYS A 76 -1.37 -11.71 -7.55
CA LYS A 76 -1.20 -13.14 -7.22
C LYS A 76 -2.53 -13.79 -6.83
N PHE A 77 -3.36 -13.09 -6.07
CA PHE A 77 -4.65 -13.61 -5.60
C PHE A 77 -5.58 -13.88 -6.78
N LEU A 78 -5.64 -12.96 -7.75
CA LEU A 78 -6.46 -13.12 -8.96
C LEU A 78 -6.01 -14.30 -9.84
N ASN A 79 -4.78 -14.80 -9.66
CA ASN A 79 -4.23 -15.93 -10.42
C ASN A 79 -4.27 -17.28 -9.67
N GLY A 80 -4.41 -17.30 -8.33
CA GLY A 80 -4.22 -18.52 -7.52
C GLY A 80 -5.04 -18.64 -6.24
N GLU A 81 -5.96 -17.71 -5.95
CA GLU A 81 -6.90 -17.67 -4.81
C GLU A 81 -6.30 -17.64 -3.39
N ASN A 82 -5.04 -18.03 -3.18
CA ASN A 82 -4.34 -17.96 -1.90
C ASN A 82 -2.96 -17.35 -2.08
N VAL A 83 -2.65 -16.35 -1.25
CA VAL A 83 -1.40 -15.60 -1.33
C VAL A 83 -0.79 -15.48 0.05
N GLU A 84 0.52 -15.66 0.08
CA GLU A 84 1.40 -15.31 1.19
C GLU A 84 2.63 -14.65 0.58
N ILE A 85 2.90 -13.40 0.95
CA ILE A 85 4.04 -12.62 0.47
C ILE A 85 4.63 -11.75 1.58
N PRO A 86 5.91 -11.35 1.49
CA PRO A 86 6.49 -10.34 2.35
C PRO A 86 5.66 -9.04 2.36
N TYR A 87 5.68 -8.35 3.48
CA TYR A 87 4.98 -7.08 3.69
C TYR A 87 5.93 -6.04 4.29
N GLY A 88 6.26 -5.01 3.52
CA GLY A 88 7.18 -3.95 3.91
C GLY A 88 8.61 -4.46 4.10
N ILE A 89 9.14 -4.26 5.31
CA ILE A 89 10.48 -4.73 5.68
C ILE A 89 10.31 -6.03 6.46
N ASP A 90 11.06 -7.08 6.10
CA ASP A 90 11.07 -8.34 6.86
C ASP A 90 11.15 -8.07 8.39
N PRO A 91 10.40 -8.82 9.22
CA PRO A 91 9.89 -10.17 8.95
C PRO A 91 8.34 -10.23 8.98
N TYR A 92 7.62 -9.44 8.17
CA TYR A 92 6.14 -9.50 8.13
C TYR A 92 5.63 -10.16 6.84
N LEU A 93 4.51 -10.87 6.95
CA LEU A 93 3.82 -11.50 5.83
C LEU A 93 2.40 -10.95 5.70
N MET A 94 2.01 -10.62 4.47
CA MET A 94 0.62 -10.38 4.11
C MET A 94 0.01 -11.66 3.52
N LYS A 95 -1.16 -12.04 4.04
CA LYS A 95 -1.93 -13.19 3.56
C LYS A 95 -3.29 -12.77 3.03
N LEU A 96 -3.66 -13.35 1.89
CA LEU A 96 -4.98 -13.23 1.28
C LEU A 96 -5.49 -14.65 0.97
N ILE A 97 -6.49 -15.11 1.69
CA ILE A 97 -7.01 -16.48 1.58
C ILE A 97 -8.48 -16.43 1.16
N SER A 98 -8.82 -17.07 0.05
CA SER A 98 -10.19 -17.15 -0.42
C SER A 98 -11.05 -17.99 0.54
N ILE A 99 -12.12 -17.41 1.09
CA ILE A 99 -13.09 -18.15 1.92
C ILE A 99 -14.21 -18.71 1.05
N ASN A 100 -14.73 -17.88 0.14
CA ASN A 100 -15.77 -18.22 -0.82
C ASN A 100 -15.69 -17.28 -2.03
N SER A 101 -16.69 -17.28 -2.93
CA SER A 101 -16.66 -16.43 -4.13
C SER A 101 -16.58 -14.93 -3.84
N ASN A 102 -17.06 -14.47 -2.68
CA ASN A 102 -17.27 -13.05 -2.40
C ASN A 102 -16.40 -12.52 -1.25
N SER A 103 -15.83 -13.40 -0.41
CA SER A 103 -15.09 -13.00 0.78
C SER A 103 -13.71 -13.65 0.86
N LEU A 104 -12.76 -12.92 1.42
CA LEU A 104 -11.42 -13.40 1.74
C LEU A 104 -11.10 -13.15 3.22
N ASP A 105 -10.19 -13.96 3.76
CA ASP A 105 -9.46 -13.67 4.99
C ASP A 105 -8.20 -12.88 4.62
N PHE A 106 -8.10 -11.66 5.15
CA PHE A 106 -6.92 -10.82 5.05
C PHE A 106 -6.22 -10.81 6.41
N SER A 107 -4.90 -11.04 6.41
CA SER A 107 -4.08 -10.87 7.61
C SER A 107 -2.69 -10.35 7.32
N ILE A 108 -2.12 -9.66 8.31
CA ILE A 108 -0.70 -9.33 8.38
C ILE A 108 -0.16 -9.94 9.67
N VAL A 109 0.88 -10.77 9.54
CA VAL A 109 1.46 -11.54 10.65
C VAL A 109 2.97 -11.44 10.65
N GLY A 110 3.59 -11.73 11.80
CA GLY A 110 5.04 -11.92 11.90
C GLY A 110 5.49 -13.27 11.36
N ASP A 111 6.62 -13.28 10.65
CA ASP A 111 7.36 -14.46 10.18
C ASP A 111 8.35 -14.94 11.25
N TRP A 112 7.82 -15.20 12.46
CA TRP A 112 8.58 -15.72 13.59
C TRP A 112 7.66 -16.48 14.54
N GLU A 113 8.26 -17.16 15.53
CA GLU A 113 7.53 -17.92 16.55
C GLU A 113 7.69 -17.29 17.94
N PRO A 114 6.60 -17.07 18.70
CA PRO A 114 5.21 -17.33 18.32
C PRO A 114 4.71 -16.35 17.26
N VAL A 115 3.87 -16.84 16.33
CA VAL A 115 3.25 -16.01 15.29
C VAL A 115 2.41 -14.89 15.92
N GLU A 116 2.82 -13.65 15.70
CA GLU A 116 2.09 -12.46 16.10
C GLU A 116 1.15 -12.00 14.98
N VAL A 117 -0.10 -11.68 15.31
CA VAL A 117 -1.11 -11.20 14.36
C VAL A 117 -1.33 -9.72 14.57
N PHE A 118 -0.98 -8.92 13.57
CA PHE A 118 -1.06 -7.46 13.63
C PHE A 118 -2.35 -6.92 13.01
N ALA A 119 -2.87 -7.59 11.99
CA ALA A 119 -4.18 -7.35 11.41
C ALA A 119 -4.84 -8.67 11.00
N GLN A 120 -6.14 -8.77 11.21
CA GLN A 120 -6.95 -9.85 10.65
C GLN A 120 -8.38 -9.38 10.43
N ALA A 121 -8.93 -9.62 9.24
CA ALA A 121 -10.33 -9.35 8.93
C ALA A 121 -10.86 -10.21 7.78
N ILE A 122 -12.15 -10.55 7.88
CA ILE A 122 -12.91 -11.12 6.76
C ILE A 122 -13.48 -9.96 5.95
N LEU A 123 -13.07 -9.84 4.68
CA LEU A 123 -13.39 -8.69 3.84
C LEU A 123 -14.09 -9.11 2.55
N PRO A 124 -15.02 -8.30 2.03
CA PRO A 124 -15.63 -8.52 0.72
C PRO A 124 -14.58 -8.26 -0.38
N LYS A 125 -14.30 -9.26 -1.21
CA LYS A 125 -13.17 -9.28 -2.17
C LYS A 125 -13.16 -8.07 -3.08
N ARG A 126 -14.30 -7.78 -3.72
CA ARG A 126 -14.41 -6.73 -4.72
C ARG A 126 -14.14 -5.37 -4.10
N GLU A 127 -14.92 -5.01 -3.09
CA GLU A 127 -14.84 -3.70 -2.45
C GLU A 127 -13.48 -3.48 -1.78
N PHE A 128 -12.89 -4.54 -1.22
CA PHE A 128 -11.55 -4.46 -0.67
C PHE A 128 -10.50 -4.19 -1.75
N PHE A 129 -10.48 -4.98 -2.83
CA PHE A 129 -9.51 -4.80 -3.90
C PHE A 129 -9.68 -3.47 -4.64
N GLU A 130 -10.93 -3.04 -4.90
CA GLU A 130 -11.20 -1.73 -5.49
C GLU A 130 -10.66 -0.61 -4.59
N ALA A 131 -10.92 -0.66 -3.27
CA ALA A 131 -10.43 0.35 -2.34
C ALA A 131 -8.89 0.40 -2.28
N ILE A 132 -8.23 -0.76 -2.24
CA ILE A 132 -6.75 -0.85 -2.24
C ILE A 132 -6.16 -0.26 -3.51
N LEU A 133 -6.73 -0.59 -4.68
CA LEU A 133 -6.27 -0.07 -5.97
C LEU A 133 -6.51 1.44 -6.10
N ASP A 134 -7.63 1.95 -5.59
CA ASP A 134 -7.92 3.39 -5.54
C ASP A 134 -6.91 4.14 -4.65
N GLY A 135 -6.59 3.61 -3.47
CA GLY A 135 -5.58 4.19 -2.59
C GLY A 135 -4.17 4.17 -3.19
N ALA A 136 -3.79 3.08 -3.86
CA ALA A 136 -2.53 2.98 -4.58
C ALA A 136 -2.47 4.02 -5.73
N ALA A 137 -3.57 4.18 -6.48
CA ALA A 137 -3.65 5.19 -7.54
C ALA A 137 -3.51 6.61 -6.98
N GLN A 138 -4.15 6.92 -5.84
CA GLN A 138 -4.00 8.22 -5.18
C GLN A 138 -2.53 8.51 -4.84
N PHE A 139 -1.83 7.52 -4.29
CA PHE A 139 -0.41 7.64 -3.96
C PHE A 139 0.45 7.94 -5.20
N TRP A 140 0.35 7.12 -6.24
CA TRP A 140 1.18 7.30 -7.44
C TRP A 140 0.86 8.60 -8.18
N ASN A 141 -0.41 9.00 -8.26
CA ASN A 141 -0.79 10.30 -8.82
C ASN A 141 -0.24 11.46 -8.00
N THR A 142 -0.22 11.35 -6.66
CA THR A 142 0.41 12.36 -5.81
C THR A 142 1.89 12.53 -6.15
N LEU A 143 2.64 11.43 -6.33
CA LEU A 143 4.05 11.53 -6.72
C LEU A 143 4.26 12.18 -8.11
N ILE A 144 3.32 11.98 -9.04
CA ILE A 144 3.32 12.64 -10.35
C ILE A 144 3.03 14.14 -10.20
N ASP A 145 2.00 14.51 -9.44
CA ASP A 145 1.57 15.90 -9.25
C ASP A 145 2.67 16.75 -8.60
N TYR A 146 3.42 16.17 -7.67
CA TYR A 146 4.59 16.79 -7.05
C TYR A 146 5.89 16.61 -7.85
N LYS A 147 5.82 16.01 -9.05
CA LYS A 147 6.96 15.79 -9.96
C LYS A 147 8.15 15.12 -9.29
N VAL A 148 7.88 14.25 -8.31
CA VAL A 148 8.91 13.71 -7.40
C VAL A 148 10.00 12.99 -8.19
N PHE A 149 9.63 12.20 -9.21
CA PHE A 149 10.56 11.47 -10.06
C PHE A 149 11.22 12.33 -11.16
N GLU A 150 10.70 13.52 -11.42
CA GLU A 150 11.29 14.44 -12.40
C GLU A 150 12.38 15.30 -11.75
N GLU A 151 12.12 15.77 -10.52
CA GLU A 151 12.92 16.76 -9.80
C GLU A 151 13.97 16.15 -8.85
N LYS A 152 13.77 14.92 -8.37
CA LYS A 152 14.76 14.24 -7.52
C LYS A 152 15.86 13.55 -8.31
N GLU A 153 17.04 13.53 -7.71
CA GLU A 153 18.09 12.61 -8.13
C GLU A 153 17.62 11.17 -7.84
N ILE A 154 17.51 10.39 -8.90
CA ILE A 154 17.18 8.97 -8.87
C ILE A 154 18.36 8.20 -9.46
N LYS A 155 18.58 6.95 -9.08
CA LYS A 155 19.62 6.14 -9.71
C LYS A 155 19.33 6.01 -11.21
N ASP A 156 20.36 5.87 -12.02
CA ASP A 156 20.23 5.69 -13.48
C ASP A 156 19.36 4.49 -13.87
N THR A 157 19.20 3.51 -12.97
CA THR A 157 18.34 2.33 -13.14
C THR A 157 16.86 2.61 -12.89
N THR A 158 16.52 3.71 -12.23
CA THR A 158 15.16 4.07 -11.84
C THR A 158 14.55 4.96 -12.93
N SER A 159 13.47 4.51 -13.54
CA SER A 159 12.81 5.26 -14.62
C SER A 159 11.97 6.42 -14.08
N LYS A 160 12.11 7.61 -14.68
CA LYS A 160 11.22 8.75 -14.41
C LYS A 160 9.75 8.46 -14.74
N GLU A 161 9.52 7.49 -15.63
CA GLU A 161 8.17 7.07 -16.05
C GLU A 161 7.57 6.03 -15.09
N TYR A 162 8.29 5.61 -14.05
CA TYR A 162 7.86 4.54 -13.15
C TYR A 162 6.46 4.79 -12.52
N PRO A 163 6.14 5.98 -11.97
CA PRO A 163 4.78 6.24 -11.47
C PRO A 163 3.68 6.03 -12.51
N LYS A 164 3.92 6.44 -13.77
CA LYS A 164 2.95 6.26 -14.85
C LYS A 164 2.80 4.80 -15.26
N LEU A 165 3.86 3.99 -15.13
CA LEU A 165 3.78 2.54 -15.32
C LEU A 165 2.93 1.90 -14.23
N MET A 166 3.12 2.29 -12.97
CA MET A 166 2.32 1.80 -11.84
C MET A 166 0.83 2.14 -12.00
N ILE A 167 0.49 3.36 -12.42
CA ILE A 167 -0.91 3.73 -12.72
C ILE A 167 -1.52 2.81 -13.79
N LYS A 168 -0.81 2.53 -14.88
CA LYS A 168 -1.30 1.62 -15.93
C LYS A 168 -1.52 0.19 -15.41
N GLU A 169 -0.66 -0.27 -14.51
CA GLU A 169 -0.80 -1.59 -13.88
C GLU A 169 -2.03 -1.65 -12.97
N ILE A 170 -2.25 -0.61 -12.16
CA ILE A 170 -3.42 -0.46 -11.30
C ILE A 170 -4.72 -0.41 -12.12
N GLU A 171 -4.74 0.34 -13.22
CA GLU A 171 -5.90 0.39 -14.13
C GLU A 171 -6.22 -0.98 -14.72
N LYS A 172 -5.19 -1.71 -15.17
CA LYS A 172 -5.32 -3.08 -15.69
C LYS A 172 -5.87 -4.03 -14.63
N LEU A 173 -5.34 -3.99 -13.41
CA LEU A 173 -5.83 -4.81 -12.30
C LEU A 173 -7.26 -4.45 -11.90
N SER A 174 -7.59 -3.16 -11.86
CA SER A 174 -8.94 -2.68 -11.58
C SER A 174 -9.96 -3.22 -12.60
N GLY A 175 -9.59 -3.26 -13.89
CA GLY A 175 -10.40 -3.87 -14.94
C GLY A 175 -10.62 -5.37 -14.71
N LYS A 176 -9.59 -6.11 -14.27
CA LYS A 176 -9.71 -7.53 -13.93
C LYS A 176 -10.63 -7.75 -12.73
N VAL A 177 -10.46 -6.98 -11.64
CA VAL A 177 -11.31 -7.06 -10.43
C VAL A 177 -12.79 -6.87 -10.80
N LYS A 178 -13.10 -5.82 -11.56
CA LYS A 178 -14.48 -5.53 -12.04
C LYS A 178 -15.07 -6.64 -12.91
N THR A 179 -14.22 -7.34 -13.66
CA THR A 179 -14.66 -8.43 -14.56
C THR A 179 -14.90 -9.72 -13.80
N LEU A 180 -14.06 -10.04 -12.82
CA LEU A 180 -14.08 -11.29 -12.07
C LEU A 180 -15.11 -11.30 -10.93
N PHE A 181 -15.38 -10.15 -10.30
CA PHE A 181 -16.28 -10.04 -9.15
C PHE A 181 -17.53 -9.20 -9.46
N LYS A 182 -18.26 -9.55 -10.53
CA LYS A 182 -19.46 -8.83 -10.97
C LYS A 182 -20.58 -8.81 -9.93
#